data_AF-A0A383CU96-F1
#
_entry.id   AF-A0A383CU96-F1
#
_cell.length_a   1.000
_cell.length_b   1.000
_cell.length_c   1.000
_cell.angle_alpha   90.00
_cell.angle_beta   90.00
_cell.angle_gamma   90.00
#
_symmetry.space_group_name_H-M   'P 1'
#
loop_
_entity.id
_entity.type
_entity.pdbx_description
1 polymer ?
#
loop_
_entity_poly.entity_id
_entity_poly.type
_entity_poly.pdbx_seq_one_letter_code
_entity_poly.pdbx_strand_id
1 'polypeptide(L)'
;PNWYLKHHQGLEYLNMAMAQVTDNPAIADGSSIHQEAKQQLHSYLRTNIQPLLNSGKPLDLNDILHRVNIRKPKLVQQLGKQQVQHMVQGILSVNNLEMNGNNIVGRL
;
A
#
# COMPACT_ATOMS: atom_id res chain seq x y z
N PRO A 1 -25.19 -28.73 16.74
CA PRO A 1 -24.73 -27.95 15.57
C PRO A 1 -24.80 -26.43 15.83
N ASN A 2 -23.64 -25.77 15.88
CA ASN A 2 -23.48 -24.41 16.42
C ASN A 2 -23.70 -23.34 15.33
N TRP A 3 -24.87 -22.69 15.39
CA TRP A 3 -25.33 -21.63 14.48
C TRP A 3 -24.40 -20.42 14.43
N TYR A 4 -23.68 -20.16 15.54
CA TYR A 4 -22.73 -19.04 15.68
C TYR A 4 -21.54 -19.11 14.71
N LEU A 5 -21.01 -20.31 14.46
CA LEU A 5 -19.86 -20.49 13.56
C LEU A 5 -20.23 -20.25 12.09
N LYS A 6 -21.44 -20.65 11.68
CA LYS A 6 -21.90 -20.46 10.30
C LYS A 6 -22.14 -18.99 9.96
N HIS A 7 -22.67 -18.21 10.92
CA HIS A 7 -22.90 -16.79 10.68
C HIS A 7 -21.63 -15.95 10.71
N HIS A 8 -20.64 -16.31 11.52
CA HIS A 8 -19.34 -15.62 11.50
C HIS A 8 -18.65 -15.75 10.13
N GLN A 9 -18.65 -16.97 9.56
CA GLN A 9 -18.09 -17.19 8.23
C GLN A 9 -18.82 -16.39 7.15
N GLY A 10 -20.16 -16.31 7.21
CA GLY A 10 -20.96 -15.51 6.27
C GLY A 10 -20.61 -14.03 6.30
N LEU A 11 -20.37 -13.46 7.49
CA LEU A 11 -19.93 -12.07 7.65
C LEU A 11 -18.52 -11.85 7.11
N GLU A 12 -17.61 -12.82 7.24
CA GLU A 12 -16.26 -12.73 6.69
C GLU A 12 -16.27 -12.80 5.16
N TYR A 13 -17.09 -13.66 4.56
CA TYR A 13 -17.28 -13.70 3.11
C TYR A 13 -17.92 -12.41 2.58
N LEU A 14 -18.88 -11.83 3.32
CA LEU A 14 -19.44 -10.52 2.97
C LEU A 14 -18.40 -9.41 3.13
N ASN A 15 -17.58 -9.43 4.18
CA ASN A 15 -16.49 -8.46 4.35
C ASN A 15 -15.43 -8.60 3.26
N MET A 16 -15.11 -9.82 2.84
CA MET A 16 -14.16 -10.11 1.79
C MET A 16 -14.72 -9.77 0.40
N ALA A 17 -16.02 -9.99 0.16
CA ALA A 17 -16.70 -9.58 -1.06
C ALA A 17 -16.89 -8.06 -1.12
N MET A 18 -17.24 -7.41 0.00
CA MET A 18 -17.29 -5.95 0.11
C MET A 18 -15.91 -5.33 -0.07
N ALA A 19 -14.85 -5.94 0.48
CA ALA A 19 -13.47 -5.52 0.24
C ALA A 19 -13.14 -5.60 -1.25
N GLN A 20 -13.53 -6.67 -1.96
CA GLN A 20 -13.30 -6.80 -3.41
C GLN A 20 -14.14 -5.81 -4.25
N VAL A 21 -15.38 -5.50 -3.84
CA VAL A 21 -16.22 -4.50 -4.52
C VAL A 21 -15.72 -3.07 -4.25
N THR A 22 -15.13 -2.82 -3.07
CA THR A 22 -14.48 -1.55 -2.71
C THR A 22 -13.05 -1.43 -3.27
N ASP A 23 -12.40 -2.56 -3.58
CA ASP A 23 -11.13 -2.66 -4.31
C ASP A 23 -11.32 -2.50 -5.82
N ASN A 24 -12.55 -2.26 -6.29
CA ASN A 24 -12.78 -1.84 -7.66
C ASN A 24 -12.48 -0.34 -7.75
N PRO A 25 -11.35 0.08 -8.37
CA PRO A 25 -10.93 1.48 -8.38
C PRO A 25 -11.99 2.37 -9.05
N ALA A 26 -12.81 1.84 -9.96
CA ALA A 26 -13.90 2.58 -10.61
C ALA A 26 -15.05 3.01 -9.64
N ILE A 27 -15.20 2.38 -8.47
CA ILE A 27 -16.25 2.69 -7.49
C ILE A 27 -15.67 3.50 -6.30
N ALA A 28 -14.41 3.26 -5.94
CA ALA A 28 -13.70 3.98 -4.87
C ALA A 28 -13.16 5.37 -5.29
N ASP A 29 -12.94 5.59 -6.58
CA ASP A 29 -12.38 6.84 -7.13
C ASP A 29 -13.36 8.02 -7.15
N GLY A 30 -14.62 7.82 -6.74
CA GLY A 30 -15.63 8.88 -6.68
C GLY A 30 -15.60 9.77 -5.43
N SER A 31 -14.77 9.47 -4.41
CA SER A 31 -14.76 10.20 -3.15
C SER A 31 -13.44 10.95 -2.91
N SER A 32 -13.52 12.28 -2.71
CA SER A 32 -12.35 13.15 -2.44
C SER A 32 -11.50 12.67 -1.26
N ILE A 33 -12.11 11.99 -0.29
CA ILE A 33 -11.44 11.42 0.89
C ILE A 33 -10.46 10.30 0.50
N HIS A 34 -10.83 9.46 -0.46
CA HIS A 34 -9.96 8.37 -0.91
C HIS A 34 -8.78 8.93 -1.73
N GLN A 35 -9.02 9.98 -2.52
CA GLN A 35 -7.98 10.65 -3.29
C GLN A 35 -6.98 11.40 -2.40
N GLU A 36 -7.46 12.07 -1.35
CA GLU A 36 -6.60 12.69 -0.34
C GLU A 36 -5.75 11.65 0.39
N ALA A 37 -6.35 10.53 0.81
CA ALA A 37 -5.62 9.44 1.47
C ALA A 37 -4.53 8.85 0.55
N LYS A 38 -4.80 8.70 -0.76
CA LYS A 38 -3.80 8.30 -1.76
C LYS A 38 -2.63 9.29 -1.80
N GLN A 39 -2.90 10.59 -1.85
CA GLN A 39 -1.85 11.61 -1.86
C GLN A 39 -1.03 11.64 -0.55
N GLN A 40 -1.69 11.49 0.60
CA GLN A 40 -1.02 11.41 1.89
C GLN A 40 -0.11 10.19 1.99
N LEU A 41 -0.55 9.01 1.53
CA LEU A 41 0.27 7.81 1.52
C LEU A 41 1.46 7.96 0.57
N HIS A 42 1.24 8.50 -0.64
CA HIS A 42 2.31 8.75 -1.60
C HIS A 42 3.39 9.67 -1.03
N SER A 43 2.99 10.79 -0.41
CA SER A 43 3.91 11.74 0.25
C SER A 43 4.70 11.09 1.39
N TYR A 44 4.03 10.25 2.21
CA TYR A 44 4.68 9.50 3.27
C TYR A 44 5.75 8.55 2.74
N LEU A 45 5.42 7.75 1.72
CA LEU A 45 6.34 6.79 1.11
C LEU A 45 7.57 7.51 0.55
N ARG A 46 7.37 8.61 -0.19
CA ARG A 46 8.48 9.39 -0.76
C ARG A 46 9.38 10.03 0.28
N THR A 47 8.79 10.57 1.36
CA THR A 47 9.58 11.28 2.39
C THR A 47 10.24 10.34 3.40
N ASN A 48 9.62 9.21 3.73
CA ASN A 48 10.06 8.35 4.84
C ASN A 48 10.64 7.02 4.39
N ILE A 49 10.20 6.47 3.25
CA ILE A 49 10.62 5.15 2.78
C ILE A 49 11.72 5.27 1.73
N GLN A 50 11.57 6.19 0.76
CA GLN A 50 12.59 6.43 -0.29
C GLN A 50 14.02 6.66 0.25
N PRO A 51 14.25 7.52 1.27
CA PRO A 51 15.61 7.68 1.79
C PRO A 51 16.15 6.39 2.44
N LEU A 52 15.28 5.54 3.01
CA LEU A 52 15.70 4.27 3.60
C LEU A 52 16.10 3.26 2.52
N LEU A 53 15.41 3.25 1.38
CA LEU A 53 15.78 2.46 0.19
C LEU A 53 17.12 2.94 -0.37
N ASN A 54 17.31 4.25 -0.50
CA ASN A 54 18.56 4.85 -0.98
C ASN A 54 19.73 4.68 0.00
N SER A 55 19.48 4.40 1.27
CA SER A 55 20.53 4.14 2.27
C SER A 55 21.23 2.79 2.08
N GLY A 56 20.84 2.01 1.06
CA GLY A 56 21.43 0.69 0.77
C GLY A 56 21.00 -0.40 1.74
N LYS A 57 20.02 -0.14 2.62
CA LYS A 57 19.43 -1.19 3.46
C LYS A 57 18.40 -1.98 2.64
N PRO A 58 18.49 -3.32 2.60
CA PRO A 58 17.47 -4.12 1.95
C PRO A 58 16.15 -3.97 2.73
N LEU A 59 15.20 -3.26 2.15
CA LEU A 59 13.83 -3.15 2.66
C LEU A 59 12.93 -3.93 1.72
N ASP A 60 12.41 -5.05 2.22
CA ASP A 60 11.40 -5.81 1.52
C ASP A 60 10.02 -5.16 1.65
N LEU A 61 9.13 -5.49 0.72
CA LEU A 61 7.72 -5.09 0.73
C LEU A 61 7.07 -5.29 2.10
N ASN A 62 7.33 -6.42 2.78
CA ASN A 62 6.74 -6.70 4.10
C ASN A 62 7.22 -5.74 5.19
N ASP A 63 8.50 -5.35 5.19
CA ASP A 63 9.02 -4.39 6.17
C ASP A 63 8.37 -3.01 5.99
N ILE A 64 8.21 -2.59 4.74
CA ILE A 64 7.57 -1.31 4.41
C ILE A 64 6.09 -1.35 4.74
N LEU A 65 5.37 -2.41 4.39
CA LEU A 65 3.96 -2.58 4.74
C LEU A 65 3.76 -2.57 6.25
N HIS A 66 4.63 -3.25 7.00
CA HIS A 66 4.60 -3.25 8.45
C HIS A 66 4.80 -1.83 9.02
N ARG A 67 5.77 -1.07 8.49
CA ARG A 67 5.98 0.34 8.89
C ARG A 67 4.77 1.22 8.58
N VAL A 68 4.20 1.10 7.38
CA VAL A 68 3.02 1.88 6.97
C VAL A 68 1.83 1.55 7.88
N ASN A 69 1.64 0.27 8.23
CA ASN A 69 0.56 -0.15 9.11
C ASN A 69 0.70 0.40 10.54
N ILE A 70 1.93 0.46 11.08
CA ILE A 70 2.18 1.04 12.40
C ILE A 70 2.09 2.57 12.39
N ARG A 71 2.70 3.22 11.39
CA ARG A 71 2.88 4.69 11.38
C ARG A 71 1.68 5.43 10.79
N LYS A 72 0.93 4.79 9.90
CA LYS A 72 -0.22 5.37 9.19
C LYS A 72 -1.43 4.41 9.19
N PRO A 73 -1.87 3.88 10.35
CA PRO A 73 -2.98 2.92 10.41
C PRO A 73 -4.29 3.49 9.86
N LYS A 74 -4.50 4.81 9.94
CA LYS A 74 -5.68 5.48 9.36
C LYS A 74 -5.67 5.44 7.82
N LEU A 75 -4.52 5.64 7.19
CA LEU A 75 -4.40 5.56 5.73
C LEU A 75 -4.62 4.12 5.25
N VAL A 76 -4.13 3.13 6.00
CA VAL A 76 -4.36 1.71 5.68
C VAL A 76 -5.85 1.34 5.80
N GLN A 77 -6.55 1.88 6.80
CA GLN A 77 -7.99 1.69 6.94
C GLN A 77 -8.79 2.38 5.82
N GLN A 78 -8.38 3.59 5.41
CA GLN A 78 -9.08 4.36 4.38
C GLN A 78 -8.86 3.82 2.95
N LEU A 79 -7.66 3.31 2.68
CA LEU A 79 -7.25 2.85 1.34
C LEU A 79 -7.41 1.34 1.15
N GLY A 80 -7.45 0.57 2.22
CA GLY A 80 -7.42 -0.89 2.15
C GLY A 80 -6.00 -1.45 1.94
N LYS A 81 -5.79 -2.70 2.35
CA LYS A 81 -4.47 -3.34 2.34
C LYS A 81 -3.92 -3.55 0.92
N GLN A 82 -4.79 -3.90 -0.04
CA GLN A 82 -4.41 -4.13 -1.43
C GLN A 82 -3.89 -2.85 -2.08
N GLN A 83 -4.64 -1.75 -1.97
CA GLN A 83 -4.22 -0.47 -2.55
C GLN A 83 -2.91 0.05 -1.91
N VAL A 84 -2.77 -0.07 -0.58
CA VAL A 84 -1.51 0.26 0.09
C VAL A 84 -0.34 -0.58 -0.46
N GLN A 85 -0.55 -1.88 -0.67
CA GLN A 85 0.46 -2.77 -1.27
C GLN A 85 0.84 -2.34 -2.69
N HIS A 86 -0.14 -2.03 -3.54
CA HIS A 86 0.12 -1.54 -4.90
C HIS A 86 0.96 -0.26 -4.90
N MET A 87 0.66 0.69 -4.02
CA MET A 87 1.44 1.92 -3.90
C MET A 87 2.87 1.68 -3.39
N VAL A 88 3.04 0.77 -2.45
CA VAL A 88 4.37 0.39 -1.93
C VAL A 88 5.19 -0.34 -3.00
N GLN A 89 4.57 -1.22 -3.79
CA GLN A 89 5.23 -1.86 -4.92
C GLN A 89 5.64 -0.84 -6.00
N GLY A 90 4.81 0.17 -6.24
CA GLY A 90 5.13 1.26 -7.16
C GLY A 90 6.43 1.99 -6.78
N ILE A 91 6.59 2.35 -5.50
CA ILE A 91 7.82 3.04 -5.06
C ILE A 91 9.05 2.13 -5.13
N LEU A 92 8.91 0.84 -4.79
CA LEU A 92 10.01 -0.12 -4.94
C LEU A 92 10.45 -0.22 -6.41
N SER A 93 9.51 -0.42 -7.33
CA SER A 93 9.80 -0.50 -8.76
C SER A 93 10.51 0.75 -9.30
N VAL A 94 10.11 1.95 -8.88
CA VAL A 94 10.75 3.20 -9.30
C VAL A 94 12.18 3.30 -8.76
N ASN A 95 12.42 2.95 -7.50
CA ASN A 95 13.77 2.97 -6.91
C ASN A 95 14.69 1.94 -7.59
N ASN A 96 14.18 0.76 -7.95
CA ASN A 96 14.94 -0.24 -8.72
C ASN A 96 15.37 0.28 -10.10
N LEU A 97 14.55 1.12 -10.76
CA LEU A 97 14.89 1.76 -12.03
C LEU A 97 15.89 2.91 -11.84
N GLU A 98 15.75 3.73 -10.79
CA GLU A 98 16.69 4.82 -10.48
C GLU A 98 18.08 4.29 -10.10
N MET A 99 18.16 3.17 -9.35
CA MET A 99 19.43 2.50 -9.06
C MET A 99 20.10 1.91 -10.31
N ASN A 100 19.33 1.53 -11.32
CA ASN A 100 19.88 1.06 -12.60
C ASN A 100 20.38 2.25 -13.46
N GLY A 101 19.60 3.33 -13.53
CA GLY A 101 19.90 4.54 -14.30
C GLY A 101 21.02 5.41 -13.73
N ASN A 102 21.33 5.36 -12.44
CA ASN A 102 22.45 6.12 -11.86
C ASN A 102 23.83 5.49 -12.14
N ASN A 103 23.90 4.28 -12.72
CA ASN A 103 25.17 3.66 -13.12
C ASN A 103 25.73 4.16 -14.46
N ILE A 104 25.00 5.04 -15.18
CA ILE A 104 25.42 5.58 -16.50
C ILE A 104 25.93 7.03 -16.45
N VAL A 105 25.87 7.72 -15.31
CA VAL A 105 26.35 9.12 -15.17
C VAL A 105 27.72 9.20 -14.48
N GLY A 106 28.36 8.05 -14.21
CA GLY A 106 29.72 7.96 -13.65
C GLY A 106 30.83 7.64 -14.67
N ARG A 107 30.52 7.62 -15.97
CA ARG A 107 31.50 7.45 -17.05
C ARG A 107 31.16 8.38 -18.19
N LEU A 108 31.81 9.53 -18.24
CA LEU A 108 32.39 10.19 -19.41
C LEU A 108 33.11 11.46 -18.94
#